data_AF-A0A6I2WYV5-F1
#
_entry.id   AF-A0A6I2WYV5-F1
#
_cell.length_a   1.000
_cell.length_b   1.000
_cell.length_c   1.000
_cell.angle_alpha   90.00
_cell.angle_beta   90.00
_cell.angle_gamma   90.00
#
_symmetry.space_group_name_H-M   'P 1'
#
loop_
_entity.id
_entity.type
_entity.pdbx_description
1 polymer ?
#
loop_
_entity_poly.entity_id
_entity_poly.type
_entity_poly.pdbx_seq_one_letter_code
_entity_poly.pdbx_strand_id
1 'polypeptide(L)' 'MELAFINGPMFLDRPYTVRGEVVGVGQSPKTEYVWWDASAFDEAGTEIVRIRHLFRIIKAASPLYTE' A
#
# COMPACT_ATOMS: atom_id res chain seq x y z
N MET A 1 -5.55 -5.36 6.50
CA MET A 1 -5.04 -5.35 5.12
C MET A 1 -5.63 -6.54 4.41
N GLU A 2 -6.25 -6.35 3.25
CA GLU A 2 -6.89 -7.44 2.49
C GLU A 2 -6.48 -7.32 1.03
N LEU A 3 -6.13 -8.46 0.42
CA LEU A 3 -5.77 -8.56 -1.00
C LEU A 3 -7.02 -9.00 -1.78
N ALA A 4 -7.34 -8.28 -2.85
CA ALA A 4 -8.33 -8.73 -3.81
C ALA A 4 -7.60 -9.47 -4.95
N PHE A 5 -7.87 -10.77 -5.08
CA PHE A 5 -7.38 -11.61 -6.18
C PHE A 5 -8.28 -11.40 -7.40
N ILE A 6 -7.73 -10.77 -8.45
CA ILE A 6 -8.47 -10.41 -9.66
C ILE A 6 -8.38 -11.54 -10.69
N ASN A 7 -7.16 -11.89 -11.12
CA ASN A 7 -6.90 -12.93 -12.12
C ASN A 7 -6.03 -14.09 -11.59
N GLY A 8 -5.90 -14.21 -10.27
CA GLY A 8 -5.23 -15.34 -9.64
C GLY A 8 -4.49 -14.97 -8.36
N PRO A 9 -3.95 -15.96 -7.65
CA PRO A 9 -3.02 -15.70 -6.56
C PRO A 9 -1.72 -15.06 -7.09
N MET A 10 -1.04 -14.31 -6.24
CA MET A 10 0.37 -13.99 -6.48
C MET A 10 1.22 -15.20 -6.12
N PHE A 11 2.17 -15.55 -6.99
CA PHE A 11 3.08 -16.67 -6.79
C PHE A 11 4.44 -16.19 -6.30
N LEU A 12 5.13 -17.03 -5.53
CA LEU A 12 6.53 -16.83 -5.20
C LEU A 12 7.39 -17.02 -6.47
N ASP A 13 8.57 -16.39 -6.48
CA ASP A 13 9.56 -16.49 -7.56
C ASP A 13 9.03 -16.10 -8.95
N ARG A 14 7.93 -15.34 -9.00
CA ARG A 14 7.38 -14.75 -10.22
C ARG A 14 7.52 -13.24 -10.18
N PRO A 15 8.11 -12.60 -11.21
CA PRO A 15 8.21 -11.15 -11.23
C PRO A 15 6.83 -10.52 -11.48
N TYR A 16 6.55 -9.44 -10.76
CA TYR A 16 5.38 -8.61 -10.94
C TYR A 16 5.80 -7.14 -10.98
N THR A 17 5.16 -6.35 -11.83
CA THR A 17 5.25 -4.90 -11.76
C THR A 17 4.18 -4.39 -10.80
N VAL A 18 4.59 -3.71 -9.73
CA VAL A 18 3.65 -3.06 -8.80
C VAL A 18 3.53 -1.60 -9.17
N ARG A 19 2.29 -1.12 -9.32
CA ARG A 19 1.98 0.30 -9.45
C ARG A 19 1.07 0.68 -8.31
N GLY A 20 1.34 1.81 -7.68
CA GLY A 20 0.48 2.31 -6.61
C GLY A 20 0.46 3.82 -6.54
N GLU A 21 -0.57 4.32 -5.89
CA GLU A 21 -0.88 5.75 -5.77
C GLU A 21 -1.35 6.09 -4.36
N VAL A 22 -1.02 7.30 -3.92
CA VAL A 22 -1.54 7.85 -2.66
C VAL A 22 -2.92 8.44 -2.95
N VAL A 23 -3.94 7.82 -2.37
CA VAL A 23 -5.35 8.22 -2.58
C VAL A 23 -5.88 9.09 -1.45
N GLY A 24 -5.12 9.25 -0.36
CA GLY A 24 -5.47 10.15 0.73
C GLY A 24 -4.38 10.25 1.79
N VAL A 25 -4.31 11.41 2.42
CA VAL A 25 -3.42 11.68 3.57
C VAL A 25 -4.22 12.29 4.69
N GLY A 26 -3.75 12.11 5.92
CA GLY A 26 -4.33 12.79 7.07
C GLY A 26 -3.51 12.56 8.33
N GLN A 27 -3.99 13.16 9.41
CA GLN A 27 -3.31 13.07 10.70
C GLN A 27 -4.28 13.12 11.87
N SER A 28 -3.86 12.50 12.96
CA SER A 28 -4.36 12.67 14.32
C SER A 28 -3.25 13.32 15.17
N PRO A 29 -3.52 13.68 16.44
CA PRO A 29 -2.48 14.19 17.33
C PRO A 29 -1.27 13.26 17.44
N LYS A 30 -1.48 11.93 17.42
CA LYS A 30 -0.41 10.95 17.65
C LYS A 30 0.13 10.28 16.38
N THR A 31 -0.61 10.34 15.26
CA THR A 31 -0.25 9.59 14.05
C THR A 31 -0.48 10.39 12.80
N GLU A 32 0.38 10.20 11.81
CA GLU A 32 0.06 10.50 10.42
C GLU A 32 -0.38 9.23 9.72
N TYR A 33 -1.16 9.37 8.66
CA TYR A 33 -1.62 8.22 7.91
C TYR A 33 -1.77 8.54 6.42
N VAL A 34 -1.52 7.51 5.61
CA VAL A 34 -1.64 7.56 4.16
C VAL A 34 -2.45 6.36 3.69
N TRP A 35 -3.48 6.64 2.90
CA TRP A 35 -4.21 5.64 2.13
C TRP A 35 -3.47 5.44 0.81
N TRP A 36 -3.15 4.19 0.52
CA TRP A 36 -2.41 3.78 -0.65
C TRP A 36 -3.15 2.66 -1.35
N ASP A 37 -3.38 2.85 -2.65
CA ASP A 37 -3.90 1.82 -3.53
C ASP A 37 -2.76 1.28 -4.38
N ALA A 38 -2.75 -0.03 -4.60
CA ALA A 38 -1.76 -0.66 -5.46
C ALA A 38 -2.29 -1.90 -6.16
N SER A 39 -1.75 -2.13 -7.37
CA SER A 39 -2.03 -3.28 -8.21
C SER A 39 -0.72 -3.93 -8.66
N ALA A 40 -0.71 -5.25 -8.67
CA ALA A 40 0.38 -6.08 -9.19
C ALA A 40 0.01 -6.63 -10.57
N PHE A 41 0.89 -6.44 -11.54
CA PHE A 41 0.72 -6.88 -12.92
C PHE A 41 1.76 -7.96 -13.28
N ASP A 42 1.35 -9.01 -13.97
CA ASP A 42 2.28 -10.02 -14.51
C ASP A 42 3.08 -9.49 -15.72
N GLU A 43 3.95 -10.32 -16.28
CA GLU A 43 4.78 -9.96 -17.44
C GLU A 43 3.97 -9.61 -18.70
N ALA A 44 2.74 -10.13 -18.83
CA ALA A 44 1.83 -9.80 -19.92
C ALA A 44 1.06 -8.49 -19.68
N GLY A 45 1.23 -7.87 -18.51
CA GLY A 45 0.52 -6.67 -18.10
C GLY A 45 -0.88 -6.93 -17.53
N THR A 46 -1.20 -8.19 -17.20
CA THR A 46 -2.48 -8.57 -16.59
C THR A 46 -2.47 -8.24 -15.11
N GLU A 47 -3.47 -7.51 -14.61
CA GLU A 47 -3.64 -7.26 -13.17
C GLU A 47 -4.00 -8.57 -12.46
N ILE A 48 -3.17 -8.99 -11.50
CA ILE A 48 -3.35 -10.25 -10.77
C ILE A 48 -3.99 -10.01 -9.41
N VAL A 49 -3.49 -9.03 -8.67
CA VAL A 49 -3.95 -8.69 -7.32
C VAL A 49 -3.96 -7.17 -7.14
N ARG A 50 -4.90 -6.68 -6.34
CA ARG A 50 -4.91 -5.29 -5.86
C ARG A 50 -5.14 -5.19 -4.36
N ILE A 51 -4.77 -4.06 -3.79
CA ILE A 51 -4.86 -3.76 -2.37
C ILE A 51 -5.21 -2.30 -2.14
N ARG A 52 -5.99 -2.04 -1.08
CA ARG A 52 -6.08 -0.73 -0.43
C ARG A 52 -5.54 -0.85 0.99
N HIS A 53 -4.51 -0.07 1.30
CA HIS A 53 -3.83 -0.09 2.59
C HIS A 53 -3.83 1.30 3.24
N LEU A 54 -4.24 1.35 4.50
CA LEU A 54 -3.94 2.47 5.39
C LEU A 54 -2.62 2.24 6.13
N PHE A 55 -1.58 2.99 5.78
CA PHE A 55 -0.38 3.06 6.60
C PHE A 55 -0.57 4.09 7.72
N ARG A 56 -0.09 3.76 8.92
CA ARG A 56 -0.05 4.67 10.07
C ARG A 56 1.36 4.81 10.57
N ILE A 57 1.81 6.06 10.70
CA ILE A 57 3.12 6.45 11.19
C ILE A 57 2.94 7.12 12.54
N ILE A 58 3.63 6.62 13.57
CA ILE A 58 3.56 7.16 14.93
C ILE A 58 4.50 8.37 15.00
N LYS A 59 3.96 9.55 15.33
CA LYS A 59 4.71 10.80 15.39
C LYS A 59 5.85 10.76 16.41
N ALA A 60 5.60 10.15 17.57
CA ALA A 60 6.59 9.96 18.63
C ALA A 60 7.80 9.10 18.22
N ALA A 61 7.73 8.37 17.10
CA ALA A 61 8.88 7.63 16.56
C ALA A 61 9.84 8.51 15.75
N SER A 62 9.53 9.79 15.54
CA SER A 62 10.32 10.73 14.75
C SER A 62 10.73 11.94 15.60
N PRO A 63 12.00 12.37 15.52
CA PRO A 63 12.47 13.58 16.21
C PRO A 63 11.87 14.88 15.64
N LEU A 64 11.15 14.80 14.52
CA LEU A 64 10.49 15.94 13.89
C LEU A 64 9.20 16.36 14.59
N TYR A 65 8.64 15.51 15.46
CA TYR A 65 7.45 15.81 16.26
C TYR A 65 7.86 15.95 17.73
N THR A 66 8.32 17.14 18.08
CA THR A 66 8.44 17.56 19.49
C THR A 66 7.03 17.85 20.02
N GLU A 67 6.72 17.41 21.24
CA GLU A 67 5.41 17.62 21.89
C GLU A 67 4.91 19.06 21.82
#